data_AF-A0A0C1EKG0-F1
#
_entry.id   AF-A0A0C1EKG0-F1
#
_cell.length_a   1.000
_cell.length_b   1.000
_cell.length_c   1.000
_cell.angle_alpha   90.00
_cell.angle_beta   90.00
_cell.angle_gamma   90.00
#
_symmetry.space_group_name_H-M   'P 1'
#
loop_
_entity.id
_entity.type
_entity.pdbx_description
1 polymer ?
#
loop_
_entity_poly.entity_id
_entity_poly.type
_entity_poly.pdbx_seq_one_letter_code
_entity_poly.pdbx_strand_id
1 'polypeptide(L)'
;MSSPDDPPLKEFYEKKSIYLHEDEVMYVIREHNKNREFISDCMWIAFSFWHSVGVLTEADCFKNDNHTLSLEDIQHICKKTRMILIGAYDGEGYVLWEKIE
;
A
#
# COMPACT_ATOMS: atom_id res chain seq x y z
N MET A 1 9.73 6.35 11.56
CA MET A 1 9.24 5.04 11.09
C MET A 1 8.23 4.56 12.10
N SER A 2 7.03 4.20 11.65
CA SER A 2 5.99 3.65 12.50
C SER A 2 6.36 2.20 12.83
N SER A 3 6.28 1.81 14.10
CA SER A 3 6.52 0.43 14.54
C SER A 3 5.29 -0.43 14.27
N PRO A 4 5.41 -1.73 13.93
CA PRO A 4 4.28 -2.67 13.90
C PRO A 4 3.43 -2.66 15.19
N ASP A 5 4.04 -2.28 16.31
CA ASP A 5 3.40 -2.20 17.62
C ASP A 5 2.74 -0.84 17.93
N ASP A 6 2.73 0.10 16.96
CA ASP A 6 2.11 1.40 17.18
C ASP A 6 0.59 1.24 17.38
N PRO A 7 0.01 1.74 18.50
CA PRO A 7 -1.42 1.61 18.81
C PRO A 7 -2.39 1.97 17.67
N PRO A 8 -2.16 3.01 16.84
CA PRO A 8 -3.04 3.31 15.71
C PRO A 8 -3.03 2.26 14.59
N LEU A 9 -2.03 1.39 14.49
CA LEU A 9 -1.96 0.35 13.44
C LEU A 9 -2.83 -0.88 13.76
N LYS A 10 -3.21 -1.07 15.02
CA LYS A 10 -3.98 -2.23 15.47
C LYS A 10 -5.33 -2.36 14.76
N GLU A 11 -6.02 -1.23 14.54
CA GLU A 11 -7.29 -1.20 13.80
C GLU A 11 -7.12 -1.60 12.32
N PHE A 12 -5.96 -1.28 11.72
CA PHE A 12 -5.65 -1.64 10.34
C PHE A 12 -5.23 -3.11 10.18
N TYR A 13 -4.56 -3.69 11.19
CA TYR A 13 -4.34 -5.14 11.28
C TYR A 13 -5.67 -5.90 11.34
N GLU A 14 -6.60 -5.45 12.18
CA GLU A 14 -7.93 -6.06 12.32
C GLU A 14 -8.76 -5.97 11.03
N LYS A 15 -8.61 -4.88 10.27
CA LYS A 15 -9.23 -4.72 8.93
C LYS A 15 -8.50 -5.51 7.83
N LYS A 16 -7.54 -6.36 8.17
CA LYS A 16 -6.67 -7.10 7.23
C LYS A 16 -6.08 -6.22 6.12
N SER A 17 -5.66 -5.02 6.50
CA SER A 17 -5.27 -3.97 5.55
C SER A 17 -3.82 -3.52 5.70
N ILE A 18 -3.08 -4.11 6.64
CA ILE A 18 -1.64 -3.95 6.75
C ILE A 18 -0.96 -5.27 6.37
N TYR A 19 0.10 -5.13 5.59
CA TYR A 19 1.06 -6.17 5.32
C TYR A 19 2.47 -5.65 5.62
N LEU A 20 3.32 -6.53 6.11
CA LEU A 20 4.71 -6.23 6.41
C LEU A 20 5.61 -6.86 5.35
N HIS A 21 6.62 -6.12 4.91
CA HIS A 21 7.77 -6.68 4.22
C HIS A 21 9.02 -6.21 4.95
N GLU A 22 9.70 -7.13 5.63
CA GLU A 22 10.77 -6.77 6.57
C GLU A 22 10.25 -5.74 7.60
N ASP A 23 10.86 -4.56 7.69
CA ASP A 23 10.47 -3.47 8.60
C ASP A 23 9.52 -2.44 7.95
N GLU A 24 9.08 -2.67 6.70
CA GLU A 24 8.21 -1.76 5.96
C GLU A 24 6.74 -2.10 6.14
N VAL A 25 5.92 -1.08 6.43
CA VAL A 25 4.47 -1.19 6.59
C VAL A 25 3.78 -0.83 5.28
N MET A 26 3.06 -1.79 4.70
CA MET A 26 2.28 -1.60 3.49
C MET A 26 0.78 -1.57 3.81
N TYR A 27 0.10 -0.50 3.40
CA TYR A 27 -1.35 -0.39 3.46
C TYR A 27 -1.98 -0.95 2.19
N VAL A 28 -2.84 -1.94 2.32
CA VAL A 28 -3.44 -2.68 1.20
C VAL A 28 -4.95 -2.47 1.16
N ILE A 29 -5.40 -1.84 0.08
CA ILE A 29 -6.82 -1.66 -0.25
C ILE A 29 -7.24 -2.81 -1.18
N ARG A 30 -8.35 -3.48 -0.84
CA ARG A 30 -8.91 -4.65 -1.52
C ARG A 30 -10.41 -4.47 -1.74
N GLU A 31 -11.01 -5.37 -2.50
CA GLU A 31 -12.42 -5.30 -2.91
C GLU A 31 -13.41 -5.13 -1.74
N HIS A 32 -13.15 -5.73 -0.58
CA HIS A 32 -14.06 -5.66 0.56
C HIS A 32 -13.87 -4.42 1.45
N ASN A 33 -12.76 -3.68 1.32
CA ASN A 33 -12.46 -2.50 2.14
C ASN A 33 -12.31 -1.20 1.31
N LYS A 34 -12.49 -1.25 -0.02
CA LYS A 34 -12.38 -0.10 -0.94
C LYS A 34 -13.55 0.89 -0.83
N ASN A 35 -13.66 1.56 0.30
CA ASN A 35 -14.54 2.71 0.42
C ASN A 35 -13.74 4.02 0.44
N ARG A 36 -14.42 5.13 0.15
CA ARG A 36 -13.79 6.46 0.01
C ARG A 36 -13.04 6.90 1.28
N GLU A 37 -13.64 6.66 2.45
CA GLU A 37 -13.05 7.02 3.74
C GLU A 37 -11.76 6.24 3.95
N PHE A 38 -11.82 4.92 3.80
CA PHE A 38 -10.65 4.05 3.94
C PHE A 38 -9.52 4.37 2.97
N ILE A 39 -9.84 4.63 1.70
CA ILE A 39 -8.85 5.07 0.70
C ILE A 39 -8.21 6.39 1.14
N SER A 40 -9.02 7.34 1.62
CA SER A 40 -8.53 8.64 2.07
C SER A 40 -7.60 8.49 3.27
N ASP A 41 -7.95 7.66 4.26
CA ASP A 41 -7.15 7.41 5.45
C ASP A 41 -5.80 6.76 5.09
N CYS A 42 -5.80 5.73 4.24
CA CYS A 42 -4.56 5.10 3.76
C CYS A 42 -3.66 6.10 3.04
N MET A 43 -4.24 6.96 2.18
CA MET A 43 -3.48 7.99 1.48
C MET A 43 -2.93 9.03 2.47
N TRP A 44 -3.73 9.52 3.41
CA TRP A 44 -3.26 10.47 4.43
C TRP A 44 -2.07 9.93 5.23
N ILE A 45 -2.13 8.67 5.63
CA ILE A 45 -1.02 8.04 6.37
C ILE A 45 0.20 7.85 5.48
N ALA A 46 0.03 7.34 4.25
CA ALA A 46 1.14 7.13 3.32
C ALA A 46 1.83 8.45 2.90
N PHE A 47 1.06 9.53 2.72
CA PHE A 47 1.57 10.86 2.35
C PHE A 47 2.15 11.65 3.52
N SER A 48 2.10 11.14 4.76
CA SER A 48 2.80 11.76 5.90
C SER A 48 4.33 11.60 5.84
N PHE A 49 4.84 10.80 4.91
CA PHE A 49 6.27 10.60 4.68
C PHE A 49 6.79 11.49 3.54
N TRP A 50 8.08 11.86 3.62
CA TRP A 50 8.78 12.71 2.64
C TRP A 50 8.69 12.23 1.18
N HIS A 51 8.49 10.93 0.98
CA HIS A 51 8.11 10.32 -0.29
C HIS A 51 7.02 9.29 -0.01
N SER A 52 5.99 9.25 -0.85
CA SER A 52 4.96 8.23 -0.79
C SER A 52 4.86 7.55 -2.15
N VAL A 53 4.76 6.23 -2.14
CA VAL A 53 4.55 5.43 -3.36
C VAL A 53 3.28 4.60 -3.16
N GLY A 54 2.28 4.87 -4.01
CA GLY A 54 1.09 4.05 -4.14
C GLY A 54 1.19 3.20 -5.40
N VAL A 55 0.75 1.94 -5.33
CA VAL A 55 0.69 1.04 -6.49
C VAL A 55 -0.72 0.48 -6.65
N LEU A 56 -1.21 0.48 -7.89
CA LEU A 56 -2.39 -0.27 -8.29
C LEU A 56 -1.93 -1.50 -9.06
N THR A 57 -2.22 -2.68 -8.52
CA THR A 57 -1.73 -3.96 -9.03
C THR A 57 -2.82 -5.02 -9.04
N GLU A 58 -2.72 -5.95 -9.99
CA GLU A 58 -3.46 -7.22 -9.96
C GLU A 58 -2.60 -8.28 -9.27
N ALA A 59 -2.74 -8.45 -7.96
CA ALA A 59 -1.96 -9.43 -7.20
C ALA A 59 -2.86 -10.27 -6.28
N ASP A 60 -2.52 -11.54 -6.13
CA ASP A 60 -3.29 -12.52 -5.37
C ASP A 60 -2.56 -13.02 -4.11
N CYS A 61 -1.40 -12.44 -3.81
CA CYS A 61 -0.55 -12.74 -2.64
C CYS A 61 -1.16 -12.31 -1.30
N PHE A 62 -2.24 -11.52 -1.31
CA PHE A 62 -2.94 -11.05 -0.10
C PHE A 62 -3.90 -12.10 0.51
N LYS A 63 -3.74 -13.39 0.19
CA LYS A 63 -4.64 -14.47 0.63
C LYS A 63 -4.29 -15.04 2.00
N ASN A 64 -3.04 -14.90 2.45
CA ASN A 64 -2.58 -15.48 3.71
C ASN A 64 -2.86 -14.54 4.89
N ASP A 65 -3.36 -15.10 5.99
CA ASP A 65 -3.68 -14.37 7.23
C ASP A 65 -2.45 -13.97 8.05
N ASN A 66 -1.24 -14.27 7.57
CA ASN A 66 0.00 -13.98 8.30
C ASN A 66 0.46 -12.52 8.15
N HIS A 67 -0.22 -11.69 7.35
CA HIS A 67 0.10 -10.25 7.20
C HIS A 67 1.55 -9.94 6.84
N THR A 68 2.27 -10.87 6.19
CA THR A 68 3.65 -10.71 5.74
C THR A 68 3.74 -11.01 4.25
N LEU A 69 4.50 -10.19 3.53
CA LEU A 69 4.82 -10.37 2.12
C LEU A 69 6.29 -10.78 1.99
N SER A 70 6.52 -11.86 1.25
CA SER A 70 7.87 -12.26 0.83
C SER A 70 8.39 -11.33 -0.28
N LEU A 71 9.70 -11.40 -0.53
CA LEU A 71 10.28 -10.72 -1.70
C LEU A 71 9.63 -11.16 -3.01
N GLU A 72 9.24 -12.44 -3.12
CA GLU A 72 8.54 -12.97 -4.29
C GLU A 72 7.17 -12.29 -4.48
N ASP A 73 6.44 -12.07 -3.38
CA ASP A 73 5.15 -11.36 -3.41
C ASP A 73 5.33 -9.92 -3.88
N ILE A 74 6.36 -9.21 -3.37
CA ILE A 74 6.69 -7.85 -3.80
C ILE A 74 7.03 -7.83 -5.30
N GLN A 75 7.87 -8.76 -5.76
CA GLN A 75 8.20 -8.88 -7.18
C GLN A 75 6.96 -9.15 -8.05
N HIS A 76 6.04 -9.97 -7.56
CA HIS A 76 4.78 -10.25 -8.23
C HIS A 76 3.91 -8.99 -8.33
N ILE A 77 3.75 -8.26 -7.22
CA ILE A 77 3.05 -6.97 -7.17
C ILE A 77 3.62 -6.01 -8.20
N CYS A 78 4.94 -5.84 -8.26
CA CYS A 78 5.60 -4.94 -9.20
C CYS A 78 5.36 -5.36 -10.66
N LYS A 79 5.49 -6.65 -10.99
CA LYS A 79 5.30 -7.17 -12.35
C LYS A 79 3.86 -7.03 -12.87
N LYS A 80 2.89 -6.92 -11.97
CA LYS A 80 1.45 -6.79 -12.29
C LYS A 80 0.91 -5.38 -12.06
N THR A 81 1.77 -4.43 -11.70
CA THR A 81 1.38 -3.05 -11.46
C THR A 81 0.91 -2.39 -12.77
N ARG A 82 -0.26 -1.76 -12.71
CA ARG A 82 -0.87 -1.03 -13.84
C ARG A 82 -0.68 0.48 -13.71
N MET A 83 -0.57 0.97 -12.49
CA MET A 83 -0.43 2.39 -12.19
C MET A 83 0.43 2.59 -10.93
N ILE A 84 1.27 3.62 -10.96
CA ILE A 84 2.10 4.06 -9.85
C ILE A 84 1.73 5.51 -9.54
N LEU A 85 1.53 5.80 -8.26
CA LEU A 85 1.28 7.13 -7.71
C LEU A 85 2.50 7.52 -6.88
N ILE A 86 3.12 8.67 -7.15
CA ILE A 86 4.28 9.16 -6.38
C ILE A 86 3.95 10.53 -5.82
N GLY A 87 3.98 10.67 -4.50
CA GLY A 87 3.97 11.97 -3.83
C GLY A 87 5.40 12.49 -3.63
N ALA A 88 5.64 13.75 -3.98
CA ALA A 88 6.89 14.45 -3.73
C ALA A 88 6.76 15.45 -2.57
N TYR A 89 7.88 15.73 -1.89
CA TYR A 89 7.93 16.54 -0.68
C TYR A 89 7.56 18.02 -0.90
N ASP A 90 7.62 18.51 -2.13
CA ASP A 90 7.28 19.88 -2.54
C ASP A 90 5.78 20.05 -2.85
N GLY A 91 4.98 19.01 -2.60
CA GLY A 91 3.54 19.00 -2.87
C GLY A 91 3.18 18.58 -4.29
N GLU A 92 4.16 18.19 -5.11
CA GLU A 92 3.88 17.60 -6.42
C GLU A 92 3.43 16.14 -6.31
N GLY A 93 2.62 15.72 -7.29
CA GLY A 93 2.11 14.35 -7.39
C GLY A 93 2.21 13.84 -8.82
N TYR A 94 2.79 12.66 -8.98
CA TYR A 94 2.98 12.02 -10.28
C TYR A 94 2.11 10.77 -10.37
N VAL A 95 1.46 10.59 -11.52
CA VAL A 95 0.72 9.37 -11.86
C VAL A 95 1.38 8.79 -13.09
N LEU A 96 1.89 7.56 -12.97
CA LEU A 96 2.53 6.83 -14.06
C LEU A 96 1.68 5.61 -14.40
N TRP A 97 1.45 5.37 -15.69
CA TRP A 97 0.74 4.19 -16.18
C TRP A 97 1.36 3.72 -17.49
N GLU A 98 1.12 2.46 -17.82
CA GLU A 98 1.53 1.88 -19.09
C GLU A 98 0.77 2.57 -20.24
N LYS A 99 1.51 3.02 -21.26
CA LYS A 99 0.90 3.60 -22.46
C LYS A 99 0.11 2.51 -23.19
N ILE A 100 -1.17 2.75 -23.41
CA ILE A 100 -1.99 1.91 -24.28
C ILE A 100 -1.69 2.33 -25.73
N GLU A 101 -1.23 1.39 -26.56
CA GLU A 101 -1.07 1.56 -28.01
C GLU A 101 -2.34 1.20 -28.78
#